data_AF-A0A3C0G4J3-F1
#
_entry.id   AF-A0A3C0G4J3-F1
#
_cell.length_a   1.000
_cell.length_b   1.000
_cell.length_c   1.000
_cell.angle_alpha   90.00
_cell.angle_beta   90.00
_cell.angle_gamma   90.00
#
_symmetry.space_group_name_H-M   'P 1'
#
loop_
_entity.id
_entity.type
_entity.pdbx_description
1 polymer ?
#
loop_
_entity_poly.entity_id
_entity_poly.type
_entity_poly.pdbx_seq_one_letter_code
_entity_poly.pdbx_strand_id
1 'polypeptide(L)' 'MTSQELLNASLLHFKAVKARAEANLNIYLTAVVGVGEHADIVKEIIELTKTVVEADEAIKYLENK' A
#
# COMPACT_ATOMS: atom_id res chain seq x y z
N MET A 1 6.39 25.33 -7.85
CA MET A 1 6.36 23.89 -8.11
C MET A 1 6.55 23.65 -9.58
N THR A 2 7.65 23.02 -9.97
CA THR A 2 7.87 22.54 -11.34
C THR A 2 7.02 21.29 -11.59
N SER A 3 6.73 20.96 -12.87
CA SER A 3 6.00 19.73 -13.22
C SER A 3 6.69 18.48 -12.67
N GLN A 4 8.02 18.50 -12.57
CA GLN A 4 8.82 17.40 -12.04
C GLN A 4 8.64 17.22 -10.52
N GLU A 5 8.55 18.32 -9.77
CA GLU A 5 8.32 18.28 -8.32
C GLU A 5 6.93 17.69 -8.00
N LEU A 6 5.92 18.00 -8.82
CA LEU A 6 4.57 17.46 -8.69
C LEU A 6 4.55 15.94 -8.94
N LEU A 7 5.17 15.48 -10.03
CA LEU A 7 5.30 14.06 -10.35
C LEU A 7 6.04 13.31 -9.23
N ASN A 8 7.15 13.87 -8.75
CA ASN A 8 7.94 13.26 -7.69
C ASN A 8 7.15 13.16 -6.37
N ALA A 9 6.40 14.21 -5.99
CA ALA A 9 5.57 14.19 -4.80
C ALA A 9 4.47 13.11 -4.88
N SER A 10 3.81 12.98 -6.03
CA SER A 10 2.81 11.92 -6.27
C SER A 10 3.44 10.53 -6.22
N LEU A 11 4.62 10.35 -6.82
CA LEU A 11 5.35 9.07 -6.80
C LEU A 11 5.71 8.65 -5.36
N LEU A 12 6.23 9.59 -4.55
CA LEU A 12 6.57 9.36 -3.15
C LEU A 12 5.34 8.98 -2.32
N HIS A 13 4.20 9.63 -2.57
CA HIS A 13 2.94 9.31 -1.92
C HIS A 13 2.54 7.83 -2.14
N PHE A 14 2.46 7.38 -3.39
CA PHE A 14 2.06 6.01 -3.68
C PHE A 14 3.09 4.97 -3.21
N LYS A 15 4.38 5.29 -3.25
CA LYS A 15 5.43 4.43 -2.66
C LYS A 15 5.23 4.26 -1.15
N ALA A 16 4.90 5.33 -0.43
CA ALA A 16 4.62 5.27 1.00
C ALA A 16 3.33 4.48 1.30
N VAL A 17 2.27 4.67 0.51
CA VAL A 17 1.01 3.91 0.63
C VAL A 17 1.26 2.42 0.45
N LYS A 18 1.96 2.04 -0.63
CA LYS A 18 2.32 0.65 -0.91
C LYS A 18 3.11 0.03 0.24
N ALA A 19 4.19 0.68 0.67
CA ALA A 19 5.06 0.17 1.73
C ALA A 19 4.31 -0.02 3.06
N ARG A 20 3.41 0.90 3.41
CA ARG A 20 2.57 0.78 4.60
C ARG A 20 1.62 -0.41 4.50
N ALA A 21 0.95 -0.57 3.37
CA ALA A 21 0.01 -1.67 3.16
C ALA A 21 0.70 -3.03 3.17
N GLU A 22 1.88 -3.15 2.55
CA GLU A 22 2.72 -4.36 2.58
C GLU A 22 3.18 -4.71 4.00
N ALA A 23 3.62 -3.72 4.79
CA ALA A 23 4.02 -3.95 6.18
C ALA A 23 2.86 -4.47 7.03
N ASN A 24 1.68 -3.85 6.90
CA ASN A 24 0.47 -4.30 7.60
C ASN A 24 0.06 -5.71 7.16
N LEU A 25 0.07 -5.98 5.86
CA LEU A 25 -0.26 -7.29 5.32
C LEU A 25 0.70 -8.36 5.84
N ASN A 26 2.00 -8.05 5.91
CA ASN A 26 2.99 -8.95 6.48
C ASN A 26 2.71 -9.28 7.95
N ILE A 27 2.26 -8.32 8.76
CA ILE A 27 1.83 -8.58 10.14
C ILE A 27 0.69 -9.60 10.15
N TYR A 28 -0.34 -9.39 9.33
CA TYR A 28 -1.48 -10.33 9.25
C TYR A 28 -1.10 -11.73 8.76
N LEU A 29 -0.13 -11.85 7.85
CA LEU A 29 0.28 -13.12 7.27
C LEU A 29 1.32 -13.88 8.11
N THR A 30 2.08 -13.19 8.97
CA THR A 30 3.20 -13.79 9.73
C THR A 30 2.99 -13.83 11.24
N ALA A 31 2.11 -12.99 11.80
CA ALA A 31 1.86 -12.99 13.24
C ALA A 31 1.01 -14.20 13.65
N VAL A 32 1.64 -15.19 14.29
CA VAL A 32 1.01 -16.40 14.86
C VAL A 32 0.14 -16.08 16.10
N VAL A 33 0.36 -14.93 16.75
CA VAL A 33 -0.29 -14.56 18.03
C VAL A 33 -0.52 -13.04 18.08
N GLY A 34 -1.77 -12.62 18.26
CA GLY A 34 -2.15 -11.21 18.51
C GLY A 34 -3.14 -10.59 17.52
N VAL A 35 -3.35 -11.18 16.34
CA VAL A 35 -4.31 -10.71 15.34
C VAL A 35 -5.75 -11.16 15.62
N GLY A 36 -5.96 -12.09 16.57
CA GLY A 36 -7.26 -12.65 16.92
C GLY A 36 -8.28 -11.69 17.55
N GLU A 37 -7.88 -10.44 17.84
CA GLU A 37 -8.80 -9.39 18.34
C GLU A 37 -9.46 -8.58 17.21
N HIS A 38 -9.03 -8.75 15.95
CA HIS A 38 -9.71 -8.18 14.79
C HIS A 38 -10.80 -9.15 14.31
N ALA A 39 -12.06 -8.69 14.33
CA ALA A 39 -13.23 -9.52 14.01
C ALA A 39 -13.25 -10.10 12.59
N ASP A 40 -12.56 -9.47 11.63
CA ASP A 40 -12.54 -9.91 10.23
C ASP A 40 -11.18 -9.67 9.55
N ILE A 41 -10.22 -10.52 9.92
CA ILE A 41 -8.84 -10.48 9.41
C ILE A 41 -8.80 -10.69 7.88
N VAL A 42 -9.70 -11.52 7.36
CA VAL A 42 -9.77 -11.82 5.93
C VAL A 42 -10.19 -10.59 5.14
N LYS A 43 -11.19 -9.84 5.61
CA LYS A 43 -11.59 -8.56 5.00
C LYS A 43 -10.42 -7.59 4.94
N GLU A 44 -9.68 -7.44 6.04
CA GLU A 44 -8.54 -6.52 6.09
C GLU A 44 -7.40 -6.94 5.15
N ILE A 45 -7.08 -8.24 5.07
CA ILE A 45 -6.13 -8.76 4.09
C ILE A 45 -6.56 -8.40 2.65
N ILE A 46 -7.85 -8.54 2.34
CA ILE A 46 -8.40 -8.20 1.01
C ILE A 46 -8.27 -6.70 0.74
N GLU A 47 -8.59 -5.85 1.71
CA GLU A 47 -8.49 -4.39 1.57
C GLU A 47 -7.02 -3.94 1.38
N LEU A 48 -6.11 -4.43 2.23
CA LEU A 48 -4.68 -4.13 2.11
C LEU A 48 -4.11 -4.61 0.77
N THR A 49 -4.50 -5.80 0.30
CA THR A 49 -4.05 -6.32 -1.00
C THR A 49 -4.51 -5.41 -2.14
N LYS A 50 -5.77 -4.94 -2.11
CA LYS A 50 -6.27 -3.99 -3.11
C LYS A 50 -5.48 -2.68 -3.08
N THR A 51 -5.19 -2.15 -1.89
CA THR A 51 -4.38 -0.94 -1.72
C THR A 51 -2.98 -1.10 -2.30
N VAL A 52 -2.32 -2.25 -2.09
CA VAL A 52 -1.01 -2.53 -2.68
C VAL A 52 -1.07 -2.52 -4.20
N VAL A 53 -2.07 -3.20 -4.79
CA VAL A 53 -2.22 -3.29 -6.25
C VAL A 53 -2.50 -1.92 -6.87
N GLU A 54 -3.44 -1.15 -6.29
CA GLU A 54 -3.78 0.19 -6.78
C GLU A 54 -2.59 1.14 -6.71
N ALA A 55 -1.84 1.12 -5.60
CA ALA A 55 -0.64 1.95 -5.46
C ALA A 55 0.45 1.55 -6.47
N ASP A 56 0.61 0.26 -6.77
CA ASP A 56 1.56 -0.24 -7.76
C ASP A 56 1.20 0.21 -9.19
N GLU A 57 -0.08 0.14 -9.57
CA GLU A 57 -0.55 0.65 -10.86
C GLU A 57 -0.40 2.17 -10.97
N ALA A 58 -0.68 2.91 -9.89
CA ALA A 58 -0.49 4.35 -9.86
C ALA A 58 0.99 4.74 -10.03
N ILE A 59 1.91 4.03 -9.37
CA ILE A 59 3.36 4.22 -9.56
C ILE A 59 3.74 3.98 -11.02
N LYS A 60 3.35 2.83 -11.58
CA LYS A 60 3.63 2.50 -13.00
C LYS A 60 3.09 3.56 -13.95
N TYR A 61 1.88 4.06 -13.72
CA TYR A 61 1.30 5.11 -14.54
C TYR A 61 2.12 6.40 -14.48
N LEU A 62 2.53 6.82 -13.28
CA LEU A 62 3.32 8.04 -13.07
C LEU A 62 4.75 7.93 -13.60
N GLU A 63 5.37 6.76 -13.55
CA GLU A 63 6.70 6.52 -14.12
C GLU A 63 6.71 6.55 -15.66
N ASN A 64 5.56 6.40 -16.30
CA ASN A 64 5.38 6.49 -17.75
C ASN A 64 4.95 7.90 -18.23
N LYS A 65 5.02 8.93 -17.37
CA LYS A 65 4.73 10.33 -17.70
C LYS A 65 6.00 11.17 -17.81
#